data_AF-A0A959S6A5-F1
#
_entry.id   AF-A0A959S6A5-F1
#
_cell.length_a   1.000
_cell.length_b   1.000
_cell.length_c   1.000
_cell.angle_alpha   90.00
_cell.angle_beta   90.00
_cell.angle_gamma   90.00
#
_symmetry.space_group_name_H-M   'P 1'
#
loop_
_entity.id
_entity.type
_entity.pdbx_description
1 polymer ?
#
loop_
_entity_poly.entity_id
_entity_poly.type
_entity_poly.pdbx_seq_one_letter_code
_entity_poly.pdbx_strand_id
1 'polypeptide(L)'
;MKKQNTHSHSRIGLFAVMAFSLLLASCGIDGLDGRAFLSINYSGSMPSYYWDSNPSIPYGFTWGHRYITTGGTSYSYEYTYSDGSGWLGTNSVLTPIAGEDGGIFLDGDDGEDSYCDFYCSYYGSWTDDGWIPRATFQDTTFTLGVYDVTLNVIHGQIDTLMFEYRRGGQLVSIDKRWRKKQGEPLNPDHPNKLR
;
A
#
# COMPACT_ATOMS: atom_id res chain seq x y z
N MET A 1 -80.51 -19.20 21.04
CA MET A 1 -79.77 -18.62 19.89
C MET A 1 -78.41 -18.15 20.38
N LYS A 2 -77.31 -18.77 19.95
CA LYS A 2 -75.94 -18.40 20.34
C LYS A 2 -75.36 -17.46 19.28
N LYS A 3 -75.05 -16.23 19.68
CA LYS A 3 -74.43 -15.20 18.84
C LYS A 3 -72.93 -15.48 18.77
N GLN A 4 -72.43 -15.95 17.64
CA GLN A 4 -70.99 -16.17 17.44
C GLN A 4 -70.31 -14.83 17.17
N ASN A 5 -69.37 -14.46 18.05
CA ASN A 5 -68.49 -13.31 17.89
C ASN A 5 -67.28 -13.71 17.04
N THR A 6 -67.36 -13.46 15.73
CA THR A 6 -66.28 -13.67 14.77
C THR A 6 -65.68 -12.34 14.34
N HIS A 7 -64.76 -11.75 15.12
CA HIS A 7 -64.01 -10.57 14.66
C HIS A 7 -62.58 -10.43 15.23
N SER A 8 -61.97 -11.50 15.75
CA SER A 8 -60.62 -11.43 16.36
C SER A 8 -59.46 -11.63 15.36
N HIS A 9 -59.65 -12.38 14.27
CA HIS A 9 -58.53 -12.82 13.43
C HIS A 9 -57.97 -11.77 12.44
N SER A 10 -58.71 -10.70 12.15
CA SER A 10 -58.30 -9.70 11.14
C SER A 10 -57.22 -8.73 11.62
N ARG A 11 -57.09 -8.51 12.94
CA ARG A 11 -56.16 -7.51 13.48
C ARG A 11 -54.73 -8.03 13.66
N ILE A 12 -54.59 -9.32 13.99
CA ILE A 12 -53.28 -9.97 14.21
C ILE A 12 -52.48 -10.05 12.91
N GLY A 13 -53.13 -10.35 11.78
CA GLY A 13 -52.48 -10.39 10.47
C GLY A 13 -51.89 -9.04 10.05
N LEU A 14 -52.60 -7.93 10.33
CA LEU A 14 -52.13 -6.59 9.98
C LEU A 14 -50.87 -6.19 10.75
N PHE A 15 -50.81 -6.49 12.06
CA PHE A 15 -49.63 -6.22 12.88
C PHE A 15 -48.42 -7.07 12.48
N ALA A 16 -48.64 -8.35 12.13
CA ALA A 16 -47.56 -9.21 11.66
C ALA A 16 -46.98 -8.72 10.32
N VAL A 17 -47.85 -8.28 9.38
CA VAL A 17 -47.40 -7.71 8.10
C VAL A 17 -46.64 -6.40 8.32
N MET A 18 -47.14 -5.49 9.16
CA MET A 18 -46.42 -4.25 9.46
C MET A 18 -45.08 -4.47 10.15
N ALA A 19 -45.01 -5.40 11.12
CA ALA A 19 -43.77 -5.74 11.80
C ALA A 19 -42.74 -6.37 10.84
N PHE A 20 -43.20 -7.25 9.93
CA PHE A 20 -42.34 -7.86 8.91
C PHE A 20 -41.89 -6.84 7.87
N SER A 21 -42.75 -5.91 7.46
CA SER A 21 -42.38 -4.79 6.58
C SER A 21 -41.37 -3.84 7.22
N LEU A 22 -41.49 -3.57 8.53
CA LEU A 22 -40.52 -2.75 9.27
C LEU A 22 -39.16 -3.46 9.42
N LEU A 23 -39.15 -4.78 9.63
CA LEU A 23 -37.93 -5.59 9.64
C LEU A 23 -37.24 -5.59 8.26
N LEU A 24 -37.99 -5.77 7.18
CA LEU A 24 -37.44 -5.72 5.82
C LEU A 24 -36.98 -4.32 5.41
N ALA A 25 -37.63 -3.27 5.92
CA ALA A 25 -37.23 -1.89 5.68
C ALA A 25 -36.03 -1.44 6.53
N SER A 26 -35.54 -2.29 7.44
CA SER A 26 -34.46 -1.95 8.38
C SER A 26 -33.08 -2.49 8.00
N CYS A 27 -32.87 -2.92 6.76
CA CYS A 27 -31.51 -3.24 6.33
C CYS A 27 -30.72 -1.92 6.25
N GLY A 28 -29.68 -1.80 7.05
CA GLY A 28 -28.73 -0.70 6.91
C GLY A 28 -28.00 -0.81 5.58
N ILE A 29 -27.42 0.30 5.16
CA ILE A 29 -26.59 0.35 3.96
C ILE A 29 -25.16 -0.06 4.30
N ASP A 30 -24.47 -0.71 3.36
CA ASP A 30 -23.04 -0.97 3.49
C ASP A 30 -22.26 0.36 3.42
N GLY A 31 -21.16 0.43 4.16
CA GLY A 31 -20.22 1.53 4.07
C GLY A 31 -19.51 1.54 2.72
N LEU A 32 -19.08 2.72 2.28
CA LEU A 32 -18.32 2.86 1.04
C LEU A 32 -16.87 2.48 1.26
N ASP A 33 -16.27 1.82 0.27
CA ASP A 33 -14.82 1.60 0.26
C ASP A 33 -14.05 2.92 0.25
N GLY A 34 -12.95 2.95 1.00
CA GLY A 34 -12.00 4.05 0.97
C GLY A 34 -11.38 4.21 -0.42
N ARG A 35 -10.88 5.41 -0.72
CA ARG A 35 -10.26 5.75 -2.00
C ARG A 35 -8.77 5.94 -1.85
N ALA A 36 -8.03 5.65 -2.92
CA ALA A 36 -6.60 5.90 -2.96
C ALA A 36 -6.29 7.21 -3.68
N PHE A 37 -5.36 7.98 -3.14
CA PHE A 37 -4.88 9.23 -3.71
C PHE A 37 -3.37 9.21 -3.87
N LEU A 38 -2.90 9.71 -5.02
CA LEU A 38 -1.49 9.93 -5.29
C LEU A 38 -1.23 11.43 -5.49
N SER A 39 -0.25 11.97 -4.78
CA SER A 39 0.33 13.28 -5.09
C SER A 39 1.73 13.12 -5.61
N ILE A 40 2.09 13.95 -6.59
CA ILE A 40 3.44 14.04 -7.14
C ILE A 40 4.00 15.39 -6.74
N ASN A 41 5.10 15.36 -6.02
CA ASN A 41 5.79 16.49 -5.42
C ASN A 41 7.27 16.48 -5.82
N TYR A 42 7.97 17.55 -5.48
CA TYR A 42 9.42 17.61 -5.55
C TYR A 42 10.00 18.20 -4.28
N SER A 43 11.27 17.91 -4.04
CA SER A 43 12.03 18.46 -2.92
C SER A 43 13.32 19.12 -3.40
N GLY A 44 13.53 20.35 -2.96
CA GLY A 44 14.65 21.18 -3.39
C GLY A 44 14.36 21.92 -4.69
N SER A 45 14.53 21.24 -5.83
CA SER A 45 14.32 21.81 -7.16
C SER A 45 13.23 21.08 -7.92
N MET A 46 12.49 21.79 -8.77
CA MET A 46 11.50 21.18 -9.64
C MET A 46 12.20 20.43 -10.80
N PRO A 47 11.81 19.19 -11.10
CA PRO A 47 12.29 18.50 -12.30
C PRO A 47 11.92 19.26 -13.58
N SER A 48 12.79 19.23 -14.59
CA SER A 48 12.49 19.77 -15.92
C SER A 48 11.57 18.86 -16.74
N TYR A 49 11.53 17.58 -16.40
CA TYR A 49 10.67 16.58 -17.04
C TYR A 49 10.19 15.59 -16.00
N TYR A 50 8.95 15.15 -16.16
CA TYR A 50 8.34 14.08 -15.38
C TYR A 50 7.39 13.27 -16.28
N TRP A 51 7.39 11.97 -16.09
CA TRP A 51 6.44 11.04 -16.68
C TRP A 51 6.15 9.91 -15.70
N ASP A 52 4.91 9.43 -15.68
CA ASP A 52 4.56 8.16 -15.05
C ASP A 52 3.53 7.39 -15.87
N SER A 53 3.37 6.11 -15.52
CA SER A 53 2.43 5.19 -16.15
C SER A 53 1.05 5.18 -15.48
N ASN A 54 0.76 6.13 -14.60
CA ASN A 54 -0.52 6.21 -13.88
C ASN A 54 -1.56 6.95 -14.75
N PRO A 55 -2.59 6.25 -15.26
CA PRO A 55 -3.57 6.87 -16.14
C PRO A 55 -4.44 7.93 -15.44
N SER A 56 -4.46 7.94 -14.10
CA SER A 56 -5.18 8.95 -13.32
C SER A 56 -4.46 10.29 -13.26
N ILE A 57 -3.16 10.34 -13.57
CA ILE A 57 -2.38 11.57 -13.55
C ILE A 57 -2.48 12.22 -14.94
N PRO A 58 -3.13 13.40 -15.06
CA PRO A 58 -3.28 14.04 -16.35
C PRO A 58 -1.94 14.60 -16.85
N TYR A 59 -1.78 14.68 -18.17
CA TYR A 59 -0.68 15.43 -18.76
C TYR A 59 -0.74 16.89 -18.32
N GLY A 60 0.39 17.45 -17.88
CA GLY A 60 0.43 18.81 -17.32
C GLY A 60 -0.21 18.94 -15.94
N PHE A 61 -0.17 17.86 -15.14
CA PHE A 61 -0.62 17.86 -13.74
C PHE A 61 -0.02 19.02 -12.93
N THR A 62 -0.65 19.30 -11.79
CA THR A 62 -0.18 20.31 -10.83
C THR A 62 0.57 19.60 -9.70
N TRP A 63 1.82 19.97 -9.49
CA TRP A 63 2.63 19.48 -8.37
C TRP A 63 1.93 19.72 -7.02
N GLY A 64 1.95 18.72 -6.14
CA GLY A 64 1.29 18.75 -4.84
C GLY A 64 -0.23 18.61 -4.87
N HIS A 65 -0.84 18.49 -6.04
CA HIS A 65 -2.24 18.12 -6.14
C HIS A 65 -2.41 16.60 -5.90
N ARG A 66 -3.53 16.22 -5.32
CA ARG A 66 -3.89 14.82 -5.08
C ARG A 66 -4.87 14.34 -6.13
N TYR A 67 -4.51 13.26 -6.80
CA TYR A 67 -5.31 12.64 -7.85
C TYR A 67 -5.84 11.30 -7.34
N ILE A 68 -7.13 11.04 -7.55
CA ILE A 68 -7.74 9.73 -7.25
C ILE A 68 -7.11 8.68 -8.16
N THR A 69 -6.65 7.58 -7.59
CA THR A 69 -5.96 6.52 -8.32
C THR A 69 -6.39 5.13 -7.85
N THR A 70 -5.83 4.09 -8.45
CA THR A 70 -6.13 2.70 -8.08
C THR A 70 -5.19 2.27 -6.96
N GLY A 71 -5.76 1.94 -5.80
CA GLY A 71 -5.01 1.37 -4.68
C GLY A 71 -4.44 -0.02 -5.00
N GLY A 72 -3.39 -0.43 -4.29
CA GLY A 72 -2.73 -1.72 -4.48
C GLY A 72 -2.00 -1.88 -5.82
N THR A 73 -1.83 -0.78 -6.55
CA THR A 73 -1.21 -0.77 -7.89
C THR A 73 0.14 -0.07 -7.86
N SER A 74 1.04 -0.55 -8.71
CA SER A 74 2.37 0.00 -8.91
C SER A 74 2.48 0.71 -10.26
N TYR A 75 3.03 1.92 -10.26
CA TYR A 75 3.20 2.76 -11.45
C TYR A 75 4.67 3.07 -11.68
N SER A 76 5.13 2.89 -12.92
CA SER A 76 6.49 3.27 -13.31
C SER A 76 6.57 4.78 -13.46
N TYR A 77 7.70 5.38 -13.09
CA TYR A 77 7.97 6.81 -13.29
C TYR A 77 9.37 7.05 -13.84
N GLU A 78 9.53 8.22 -14.45
CA GLU A 78 10.80 8.81 -14.83
C GLU A 78 10.75 10.32 -14.61
N TYR A 79 11.83 10.92 -14.10
CA TYR A 79 11.99 12.37 -14.08
C TYR A 79 13.45 12.79 -14.28
N THR A 80 13.66 13.97 -14.84
CA THR A 80 14.99 14.54 -15.07
C THR A 80 15.05 16.01 -14.68
N TYR A 81 16.23 16.46 -14.24
CA TYR A 81 16.56 17.84 -13.95
C TYR A 81 17.28 18.49 -15.13
N SER A 82 17.36 19.83 -15.09
CA SER A 82 17.97 20.63 -16.15
C SER A 82 19.46 20.35 -16.37
N ASP A 83 20.14 19.75 -15.40
CA ASP A 83 21.55 19.35 -15.50
C ASP A 83 21.74 17.95 -16.11
N GLY A 84 20.66 17.29 -16.50
CA GLY A 84 20.66 15.95 -17.08
C GLY A 84 20.64 14.81 -16.05
N SER A 85 20.69 15.12 -14.74
CA SER A 85 20.46 14.11 -13.71
C SER A 85 19.00 13.64 -13.74
N GLY A 86 18.75 12.37 -13.45
CA GLY A 86 17.41 11.82 -13.56
C GLY A 86 17.28 10.47 -12.90
N TRP A 87 16.03 10.08 -12.68
CA TRP A 87 15.68 8.89 -11.92
C TRP A 87 14.51 8.19 -12.58
N LEU A 88 14.57 6.85 -12.54
CA LEU A 88 13.50 5.97 -12.95
C LEU A 88 13.18 5.01 -11.81
N GLY A 89 11.94 4.54 -11.73
CA GLY A 89 11.55 3.58 -10.72
C GLY A 89 10.07 3.24 -10.76
N THR A 90 9.58 2.72 -9.65
CA THR A 90 8.18 2.32 -9.47
C THR A 90 7.68 2.86 -8.13
N ASN A 91 6.53 3.53 -8.15
CA ASN A 91 5.79 3.91 -6.95
C ASN A 91 4.66 2.90 -6.75
N SER A 92 4.45 2.45 -5.51
CA SER A 92 3.29 1.62 -5.15
C SER A 92 2.32 2.42 -4.30
N VAL A 93 1.05 2.44 -4.73
CA VAL A 93 -0.03 3.08 -3.97
C VAL A 93 -0.67 2.05 -3.05
N LEU A 94 -0.81 2.39 -1.77
CA LEU A 94 -1.42 1.50 -0.78
C LEU A 94 -2.90 1.23 -1.10
N THR A 95 -3.34 0.00 -0.82
CA THR A 95 -4.76 -0.37 -0.92
C THR A 95 -5.53 0.36 0.18
N PRO A 96 -6.63 1.08 -0.15
CA PRO A 96 -7.47 1.71 0.85
C PRO A 96 -8.20 0.65 1.69
N ILE A 97 -8.71 1.07 2.85
CA ILE A 97 -9.49 0.20 3.72
C ILE A 97 -10.91 0.07 3.14
N ALA A 98 -11.44 -1.16 3.11
CA ALA A 98 -12.80 -1.42 2.65
C ALA A 98 -13.83 -0.92 3.68
N GLY A 99 -15.03 -0.56 3.21
CA GLY A 99 -16.15 -0.24 4.10
C GLY A 99 -16.62 -1.48 4.87
N GLU A 100 -17.34 -1.26 5.96
CA GLU A 100 -17.99 -2.34 6.71
C GLU A 100 -19.37 -2.66 6.11
N ASP A 101 -19.76 -3.94 6.17
CA ASP A 101 -21.11 -4.36 5.77
C ASP A 101 -22.16 -3.79 6.72
N GLY A 102 -23.29 -3.36 6.17
CA GLY A 102 -24.45 -2.93 6.93
C GLY A 102 -25.16 -4.12 7.59
N GLY A 103 -25.71 -3.88 8.78
CA GLY A 103 -26.50 -4.83 9.54
C GLY A 103 -28.00 -4.55 9.51
N ILE A 104 -28.77 -5.42 10.18
CA ILE A 104 -30.18 -5.11 10.46
C ILE A 104 -30.19 -4.00 11.52
N PHE A 105 -30.76 -2.85 11.18
CA PHE A 105 -30.85 -1.60 11.95
C PHE A 105 -29.55 -0.79 12.11
N LEU A 106 -28.47 -1.14 11.40
CA LEU A 106 -27.20 -0.42 11.50
C LEU A 106 -26.57 -0.29 10.12
N ASP A 107 -26.22 0.94 9.73
CA ASP A 107 -25.41 1.16 8.53
C ASP A 107 -23.95 0.76 8.82
N GLY A 108 -23.25 0.30 7.79
CA GLY A 108 -21.82 0.03 7.86
C GLY A 108 -21.01 1.33 7.83
N ASP A 109 -19.83 1.30 8.46
CA ASP A 109 -18.90 2.43 8.45
C ASP A 109 -18.12 2.50 7.13
N ASP A 110 -17.89 3.71 6.62
CA ASP A 110 -17.05 3.93 5.45
C ASP A 110 -15.59 3.55 5.73
N GLY A 111 -14.93 2.99 4.72
CA GLY A 111 -13.52 2.65 4.76
C GLY A 111 -12.61 3.88 4.69
N GLU A 112 -11.43 3.80 5.32
CA GLU A 112 -10.47 4.91 5.32
C GLU A 112 -9.79 5.11 3.95
N ASP A 113 -9.73 6.37 3.53
CA ASP A 113 -8.96 6.80 2.36
C ASP A 113 -7.44 6.59 2.59
N SER A 114 -6.74 6.23 1.53
CA SER A 114 -5.29 6.05 1.49
C SER A 114 -4.62 7.19 0.72
N TYR A 115 -3.51 7.70 1.25
CA TYR A 115 -2.78 8.83 0.69
C TYR A 115 -1.31 8.47 0.48
N CYS A 116 -0.83 8.61 -0.75
CA CYS A 116 0.57 8.43 -1.12
C CYS A 116 1.10 9.74 -1.69
N ASP A 117 2.07 10.36 -1.03
CA ASP A 117 2.75 11.55 -1.52
C ASP A 117 4.14 11.13 -2.02
N PHE A 118 4.36 11.22 -3.34
CA PHE A 118 5.60 10.87 -4.01
C PHE A 118 6.45 12.11 -4.24
N TYR A 119 7.73 12.07 -3.85
CA TYR A 119 8.64 13.20 -4.00
C TYR A 119 9.76 12.87 -4.99
N CYS A 120 9.86 13.68 -6.04
CA CYS A 120 11.04 13.79 -6.87
C CYS A 120 12.13 14.57 -6.13
N SER A 121 13.37 14.09 -6.11
CA SER A 121 14.48 14.87 -5.56
C SER A 121 15.76 14.60 -6.32
N TYR A 122 16.68 15.55 -6.22
CA TYR A 122 17.99 15.47 -6.84
C TYR A 122 18.76 14.20 -6.42
N TYR A 123 18.53 13.74 -5.20
CA TYR A 123 19.21 12.58 -4.61
C TYR A 123 18.47 11.25 -4.80
N GLY A 124 17.36 11.25 -5.55
CA GLY A 124 16.45 10.11 -5.70
C GLY A 124 15.06 10.46 -5.20
N SER A 125 14.12 9.52 -5.30
CA SER A 125 12.72 9.74 -4.88
C SER A 125 12.38 9.05 -3.56
N TRP A 126 11.35 9.55 -2.87
CA TRP A 126 10.79 8.92 -1.67
C TRP A 126 9.27 9.13 -1.57
N THR A 127 8.63 8.46 -0.61
CA THR A 127 7.24 8.71 -0.21
C THR A 127 7.15 9.09 1.26
N ASP A 128 6.00 9.60 1.71
CA ASP A 128 5.79 9.99 3.12
C ASP A 128 5.82 8.80 4.10
N ASP A 129 5.64 7.57 3.62
CA ASP A 129 5.82 6.33 4.40
C ASP A 129 7.30 5.98 4.67
N GLY A 130 8.23 6.82 4.19
CA GLY A 130 9.67 6.69 4.37
C GLY A 130 10.44 6.80 3.05
N TRP A 131 11.78 6.86 3.14
CA TRP A 131 12.64 6.72 1.96
C TRP A 131 12.24 5.44 1.21
N ILE A 132 11.73 5.55 -0.02
CA ILE A 132 11.64 4.41 -0.93
C ILE A 132 13.09 4.06 -1.28
N PRO A 133 13.69 3.01 -0.68
CA PRO A 133 15.02 2.63 -1.06
C PRO A 133 14.87 1.85 -2.36
N ARG A 134 15.29 2.50 -3.44
CA ARG A 134 15.63 1.92 -4.74
C ARG A 134 14.47 1.49 -5.62
N ALA A 135 14.71 1.72 -6.90
CA ALA A 135 14.21 0.92 -8.01
C ALA A 135 14.12 -0.56 -7.62
N THR A 136 13.10 -1.21 -8.14
CA THR A 136 12.98 -2.66 -8.26
C THR A 136 14.19 -3.20 -9.04
N PHE A 137 15.34 -3.26 -8.38
CA PHE A 137 16.51 -3.99 -8.83
C PHE A 137 16.23 -5.45 -8.48
N GLN A 138 15.43 -6.10 -9.31
CA GLN A 138 15.35 -7.56 -9.29
C GLN A 138 16.76 -8.06 -9.65
N ASP A 139 17.39 -8.79 -8.72
CA ASP A 139 18.70 -9.45 -8.88
C ASP A 139 19.84 -8.55 -9.37
N THR A 140 20.19 -7.50 -8.61
CA THR A 140 21.39 -6.69 -8.93
C THR A 140 22.56 -7.06 -8.03
N THR A 141 23.56 -7.68 -8.64
CA THR A 141 24.91 -7.84 -8.07
C THR A 141 25.68 -6.55 -8.30
N PHE A 142 26.27 -5.99 -7.25
CA PHE A 142 27.24 -4.91 -7.39
C PHE A 142 28.55 -5.30 -6.73
N THR A 143 29.65 -4.94 -7.36
CA THR A 143 30.99 -5.31 -6.90
C THR A 143 31.54 -4.19 -6.00
N LEU A 144 31.87 -4.53 -4.76
CA LEU A 144 32.53 -3.62 -3.82
C LEU A 144 33.97 -4.09 -3.61
N GLY A 145 34.88 -3.63 -4.46
CA GLY A 145 36.27 -4.11 -4.45
C GLY A 145 36.41 -5.53 -5.02
N VAL A 146 36.76 -6.52 -4.18
CA VAL A 146 36.89 -7.96 -4.54
C VAL A 146 35.69 -8.81 -4.11
N TYR A 147 34.61 -8.18 -3.65
CA TYR A 147 33.39 -8.85 -3.21
C TYR A 147 32.27 -8.61 -4.20
N ASP A 148 31.56 -9.68 -4.57
CA ASP A 148 30.29 -9.58 -5.27
C ASP A 148 29.19 -9.59 -4.21
N VAL A 149 28.45 -8.49 -4.11
CA VAL A 149 27.35 -8.35 -3.15
C VAL A 149 26.04 -8.51 -3.88
N THR A 150 25.28 -9.52 -3.49
CA THR A 150 23.95 -9.80 -4.04
C THR A 150 22.91 -9.40 -3.00
N LEU A 151 22.04 -8.46 -3.38
CA LEU A 151 20.91 -8.05 -2.54
C LEU A 151 19.63 -8.68 -3.07
N ASN A 152 18.99 -9.50 -2.23
CA ASN A 152 17.63 -9.98 -2.49
C ASN A 152 16.65 -9.11 -1.71
N VAL A 153 15.81 -8.39 -2.45
CA VAL A 153 14.73 -7.56 -1.90
C VAL A 153 13.41 -8.20 -2.29
N ILE A 154 12.63 -8.60 -1.29
CA ILE A 154 11.33 -9.22 -1.49
C ILE A 154 10.30 -8.28 -0.83
N HIS A 155 9.34 -7.81 -1.62
CA HIS A 155 8.25 -6.92 -1.16
C HIS A 155 8.72 -5.66 -0.42
N GLY A 156 9.78 -4.99 -0.91
CA GLY A 156 10.26 -3.73 -0.35
C GLY A 156 10.99 -3.85 1.00
N GLN A 157 11.17 -5.06 1.54
CA GLN A 157 12.05 -5.31 2.68
C GLN A 157 13.32 -6.04 2.22
N ILE A 158 14.48 -5.62 2.75
CA ILE A 158 15.73 -6.38 2.60
C ILE A 158 15.58 -7.61 3.50
N ASP A 159 15.17 -8.72 2.90
CA ASP A 159 14.93 -9.97 3.62
C ASP A 159 16.24 -10.66 3.99
N THR A 160 17.20 -10.67 3.06
CA THR A 160 18.53 -11.27 3.29
C THR A 160 19.60 -10.48 2.56
N LEU A 161 20.69 -10.19 3.27
CA LEU A 161 21.89 -9.61 2.69
C LEU A 161 22.95 -10.71 2.55
N MET A 162 23.35 -11.00 1.32
CA MET A 162 24.30 -12.06 1.02
C MET A 162 25.59 -11.46 0.45
N PHE A 163 26.70 -11.74 1.13
CA PHE A 163 28.04 -11.39 0.66
C PHE A 163 28.67 -12.63 0.05
N GLU A 164 28.97 -12.61 -1.25
CA GLU A 164 29.81 -13.63 -1.88
C GLU A 164 31.24 -13.11 -1.99
N TYR A 165 32.17 -13.83 -1.38
CA TYR A 165 33.59 -13.56 -1.59
C TYR A 165 34.12 -14.47 -2.69
N ARG A 166 34.65 -13.88 -3.77
CA ARG A 166 35.27 -14.61 -4.87
C ARG A 166 36.73 -14.21 -5.01
N ARG A 167 37.65 -15.18 -5.07
CA ARG A 167 39.09 -14.94 -5.29
C ARG A 167 39.52 -15.63 -6.57
N GLY A 168 39.92 -14.86 -7.57
CA GLY A 168 40.29 -15.39 -8.89
C GLY A 168 39.13 -16.05 -9.65
N GLY A 169 37.89 -15.59 -9.43
CA GLY A 169 36.69 -16.11 -10.09
C GLY A 169 36.05 -17.35 -9.42
N GLN A 170 36.72 -17.98 -8.44
CA GLN A 170 36.12 -19.03 -7.63
C GLN A 170 35.46 -18.47 -6.37
N LEU A 171 34.28 -18.98 -6.05
CA LEU A 171 33.57 -18.70 -4.79
C LEU A 171 34.38 -19.28 -3.61
N VAL A 172 34.72 -18.42 -2.66
CA VAL A 172 35.53 -18.75 -1.49
C VAL A 172 34.67 -18.84 -0.23
N SER A 173 33.72 -17.92 -0.05
CA SER A 173 32.80 -17.95 1.10
C SER A 173 31.50 -17.19 0.81
N ILE A 174 30.45 -17.53 1.56
CA ILE A 174 29.17 -16.82 1.60
C ILE A 174 28.92 -16.40 3.05
N ASP A 175 28.71 -15.10 3.31
CA ASP A 175 28.18 -14.62 4.58
C ASP A 175 26.72 -14.19 4.38
N LYS A 176 25.81 -14.73 5.18
CA LYS A 176 24.38 -14.39 5.16
C LYS A 176 24.05 -13.64 6.43
N ARG A 177 23.68 -12.36 6.30
CA ARG A 177 23.23 -11.55 7.42
C ARG A 177 21.76 -11.22 7.29
N TRP A 178 21.00 -11.60 8.31
CA TRP A 178 19.60 -11.24 8.48
C TRP A 178 19.51 -9.89 9.19
N ARG A 179 18.62 -9.00 8.76
CA ARG A 179 18.24 -7.83 9.56
C ARG A 179 16.99 -8.20 10.36
N LYS A 180 17.05 -8.03 11.69
CA LYS A 180 15.95 -8.31 12.61
C LYS A 180 14.74 -7.42 12.27
N LYS A 181 13.52 -7.98 12.27
CA LYS A 181 12.27 -7.21 12.15
C LYS A 181 12.24 -6.10 13.21
N GLN A 182 11.82 -4.89 12.81
CA GLN A 182 11.61 -3.78 13.73
C GLN A 182 10.52 -4.19 14.75
N GLY A 183 10.86 -4.21 16.05
CA GLY A 183 9.90 -4.45 17.14
C GLY A 183 10.24 -5.60 18.12
N GLU A 184 11.21 -6.47 17.86
CA GLU A 184 11.53 -7.54 18.82
C GLU A 184 12.65 -7.17 19.82
N PRO A 185 12.47 -7.43 21.14
CA PRO A 185 13.49 -7.15 22.15
C PRO A 185 14.76 -7.97 21.91
N LEU A 186 15.92 -7.35 22.15
CA LEU A 186 17.23 -8.01 22.09
C LEU A 186 17.24 -9.17 23.10
N ASN A 187 17.38 -10.41 22.62
CA ASN A 187 17.69 -11.55 23.47
C ASN A 187 19.21 -11.55 23.72
N PRO A 188 19.69 -11.26 24.93
CA PRO A 188 21.12 -11.13 25.22
C PRO A 188 21.87 -12.48 25.22
N ASP A 189 21.18 -13.62 25.17
CA ASP A 189 21.79 -14.94 25.37
C ASP A 189 22.29 -15.62 24.08
N HIS A 190 22.17 -14.95 22.92
CA HIS A 190 22.73 -15.44 21.65
C HIS A 190 23.77 -14.46 21.06
N PRO A 191 25.02 -14.44 21.55
CA PRO A 191 26.10 -13.84 20.81
C PRO A 191 26.37 -14.68 19.56
N ASN A 192 26.08 -14.12 18.38
CA ASN A 192 26.54 -14.64 17.10
C ASN A 192 28.04 -14.93 17.19
N LYS A 193 28.40 -16.21 17.28
CA LYS A 193 29.80 -16.65 17.21
C LYS A 193 30.28 -16.46 15.79
N LEU A 194 31.13 -15.44 15.61
CA LEU A 194 31.99 -15.32 14.44
C LEU A 194 33.03 -16.47 14.51
N ARG A 195 33.06 -17.30 13.47
CA ARG A 195 34.19 -18.16 13.12
C ARG A 195 34.52 -17.97 11.66
#